data_AF-A0A8K0PD54-F1
#
_entry.id   AF-A0A8K0PD54-F1
#
_cell.length_a   1.000
_cell.length_b   1.000
_cell.length_c   1.000
_cell.angle_alpha   90.00
_cell.angle_beta   90.00
_cell.angle_gamma   90.00
#
_symmetry.space_group_name_H-M   'P 1'
#
loop_
_entity.id
_entity.type
_entity.pdbx_description
1 polymer ?
#
loop_
_entity_poly.entity_id
_entity_poly.type
_entity_poly.pdbx_seq_one_letter_code
_entity_poly.pdbx_strand_id
1 'polypeptide(L)'
;MSDSTKYTSKLQNKRILIIGASLEHGAHVTISSSQPSRIDRAITSLLTSYPSAKPRLQGHPADMATSSTLESNIVSLLDFATEKQSKKLDHIVWTAGDALAVMPLSDLTVEKSHPSRHGALLRPPGMSEEERQRRFKYFGEKSTTGRVGRVEDVAEAYLFLMRDQNVTGSLIWTNAGALLV
;
A
#
# COMPACT_ATOMS: atom_id res chain seq x y z
N MET A 1 -6.86 36.64 1.56
CA MET A 1 -7.86 35.71 0.98
C MET A 1 -7.32 34.31 1.22
N SER A 2 -7.90 33.55 2.15
CA SER A 2 -7.44 32.19 2.45
C SER A 2 -7.98 31.23 1.39
N ASP A 3 -7.08 30.49 0.73
CA ASP A 3 -7.46 29.48 -0.26
C ASP A 3 -8.47 28.48 0.33
N SER A 4 -9.51 28.17 -0.44
CA SER A 4 -10.57 27.25 -0.06
C SER A 4 -10.03 25.82 0.05
N THR A 5 -9.68 25.37 1.27
CA THR A 5 -9.24 24.01 1.60
C THR A 5 -10.40 23.02 1.77
N LYS A 6 -11.54 23.25 1.11
CA LYS A 6 -12.79 22.49 1.33
C LYS A 6 -12.64 20.97 1.04
N TYR A 7 -11.75 20.59 0.11
CA TYR A 7 -11.54 19.19 -0.29
C TYR A 7 -10.16 18.62 0.08
N THR A 8 -9.16 19.48 0.26
CA THR A 8 -7.81 19.10 0.74
C THR A 8 -7.76 18.83 2.24
N SER A 9 -8.69 19.40 3.03
CA SER A 9 -8.74 19.23 4.49
C SER A 9 -9.39 17.93 4.98
N LYS A 10 -10.06 17.16 4.10
CA LYS A 10 -10.82 15.96 4.52
C LYS A 10 -9.97 14.90 5.23
N LEU A 11 -8.68 14.81 4.88
CA LEU A 11 -7.71 13.88 5.48
C LEU A 11 -6.79 14.56 6.50
N GLN A 12 -6.95 15.86 6.71
CA GLN A 12 -6.11 16.60 7.67
C GLN A 12 -6.45 16.16 9.09
N ASN A 13 -5.43 15.88 9.89
CA ASN A 13 -5.53 15.34 11.26
C ASN A 13 -6.19 13.96 11.40
N LYS A 14 -6.54 13.31 10.28
CA LYS A 14 -7.04 11.93 10.28
C LYS A 14 -5.91 10.95 10.58
N ARG A 15 -6.24 9.82 11.23
CA ARG A 15 -5.29 8.75 11.53
C ARG A 15 -5.46 7.62 10.53
N ILE A 16 -4.40 7.36 9.78
CA ILE A 16 -4.37 6.39 8.70
C ILE A 16 -3.30 5.35 9.04
N LEU A 17 -3.71 4.09 9.16
CA LEU A 17 -2.82 2.95 9.27
C LEU A 17 -2.59 2.36 7.88
N ILE A 18 -1.34 2.31 7.44
CA ILE A 18 -0.95 1.73 6.15
C ILE A 18 -0.07 0.50 6.38
N ILE A 19 -0.49 -0.62 5.83
CA ILE A 19 0.23 -1.89 5.92
C ILE A 19 0.83 -2.17 4.53
N GLY A 20 2.16 -2.11 4.41
CA GLY A 20 2.92 -2.43 3.18
C GLY A 20 3.51 -1.25 2.41
N ALA A 21 2.76 -0.16 2.20
CA ALA A 21 3.15 0.98 1.36
C ALA A 21 3.19 2.30 2.14
N SER A 22 3.52 3.39 1.43
CA SER A 22 3.62 4.75 1.98
C SER A 22 2.76 5.69 1.13
N LEU A 23 1.83 6.42 1.76
CA LEU A 23 0.98 7.41 1.09
C LEU A 23 1.24 8.80 1.68
N GLU A 24 1.33 9.80 0.81
CA GLU A 24 1.68 11.17 1.16
C GLU A 24 0.45 12.04 1.34
N HIS A 25 -0.13 12.11 2.52
CA HIS A 25 -1.15 13.12 2.83
C HIS A 25 -0.92 13.63 4.25
N GLY A 26 -1.22 14.92 4.53
CA GLY A 26 -1.01 15.59 5.83
C GLY A 26 -1.78 15.03 7.04
N ALA A 27 -2.17 13.76 6.97
CA ALA A 27 -2.67 12.90 8.02
C ALA A 27 -1.55 12.45 8.98
N HIS A 28 -1.98 11.84 10.09
CA HIS A 28 -1.12 11.00 10.91
C HIS A 28 -1.02 9.62 10.26
N VAL A 29 0.20 9.19 9.94
CA VAL A 29 0.45 7.97 9.19
C VAL A 29 1.26 7.01 10.05
N THR A 30 0.69 5.82 10.28
CA THR A 30 1.40 4.68 10.88
C THR A 30 1.72 3.69 9.76
N ILE A 31 3.00 3.45 9.51
CA ILE A 31 3.48 2.49 8.51
C ILE A 31 3.80 1.18 9.22
N SER A 32 3.27 0.08 8.68
CA SER A 32 3.60 -1.27 9.15
C SER A 32 4.14 -2.14 8.03
N SER A 33 5.16 -2.93 8.37
CA SER A 33 5.84 -3.87 7.48
C SER A 33 6.48 -4.98 8.31
N SER A 34 6.66 -6.17 7.73
CA SER A 34 7.37 -7.28 8.37
C SER A 34 8.88 -7.03 8.50
N GLN A 35 9.43 -6.14 7.66
CA GLN A 35 10.86 -5.81 7.64
C GLN A 35 11.10 -4.40 8.21
N PRO A 36 11.85 -4.25 9.34
CA PRO A 36 12.15 -2.95 9.93
C PRO A 36 12.93 -2.02 9.00
N SER A 37 13.87 -2.57 8.22
CA SER A 37 14.67 -1.79 7.26
C SER A 37 13.83 -1.09 6.19
N ARG A 38 12.69 -1.68 5.79
CA ARG A 38 11.75 -1.05 4.85
C ARG A 38 11.02 0.13 5.49
N ILE A 39 10.70 0.02 6.78
CA ILE A 39 10.06 1.08 7.54
C ILE A 39 11.00 2.27 7.66
N ASP A 40 12.25 2.03 8.07
CA ASP A 40 13.24 3.10 8.24
C ASP A 40 13.53 3.82 6.92
N ARG A 41 13.61 3.06 5.81
CA ARG A 41 13.80 3.61 4.47
C ARG A 41 12.60 4.46 4.04
N ALA A 42 11.37 3.97 4.26
CA ALA A 42 10.16 4.72 3.94
C ALA A 42 10.06 6.00 4.77
N ILE A 43 10.33 5.92 6.08
CA ILE A 43 10.34 7.06 6.99
C ILE A 43 11.40 8.09 6.56
N THR A 44 12.62 7.65 6.27
CA THR A 44 13.70 8.53 5.82
C THR A 44 13.35 9.22 4.50
N SER A 45 12.79 8.49 3.54
CA SER A 45 12.35 9.04 2.25
C SER A 45 11.25 10.09 2.41
N LEU A 46 10.27 9.83 3.28
CA LEU A 46 9.19 10.76 3.59
C LEU A 46 9.70 12.02 4.31
N LEU A 47 10.59 11.86 5.30
CA LEU A 47 11.17 12.97 6.04
C LEU A 47 12.07 13.85 5.17
N THR A 48 12.76 13.26 4.18
CA THR A 48 13.56 13.99 3.19
C THR A 48 12.68 14.93 2.35
N SER A 49 11.50 14.45 1.95
CA SER A 49 10.56 15.23 1.14
C SER A 49 9.74 16.21 1.98
N TYR A 50 9.40 15.85 3.22
CA TYR A 50 8.57 16.65 4.13
C TYR A 50 9.08 16.62 5.57
N PRO A 51 10.05 17.49 5.91
CA PRO A 51 10.60 17.56 7.28
C PRO A 51 9.56 17.87 8.36
N SER A 52 8.50 18.60 8.02
CA SER A 52 7.38 18.96 8.92
C SER A 52 6.44 17.79 9.24
N ALA A 53 6.59 16.64 8.58
CA ALA A 53 5.78 15.44 8.84
C ALA A 53 6.30 14.59 10.01
N LYS A 54 7.47 14.89 10.57
CA LYS A 54 8.10 14.14 11.67
C LYS A 54 7.19 13.80 12.86
N PRO A 55 6.36 14.72 13.41
CA PRO A 55 5.49 14.39 14.54
C PRO A 55 4.28 13.52 14.17
N ARG A 56 3.99 13.36 12.87
CA ARG A 56 2.80 12.66 12.36
C ARG A 56 3.11 11.26 11.83
N LEU A 57 4.39 10.92 11.71
CA LEU A 57 4.85 9.68 11.09
C LEU A 57 5.36 8.71 12.14
N GLN A 58 4.84 7.49 12.12
CA GLN A 58 5.22 6.42 13.03
C GLN A 58 5.40 5.11 12.26
N GLY A 59 6.31 4.26 12.73
CA GLY A 59 6.59 2.95 12.15
C GLY A 59 6.41 1.85 13.20
N HIS A 60 5.77 0.75 12.82
CA HIS A 60 5.67 -0.43 13.68
C HIS A 60 5.94 -1.73 12.89
N PRO A 61 6.99 -2.49 13.23
CA PRO A 61 7.26 -3.76 12.58
C PRO A 61 6.22 -4.80 13.02
N ALA A 62 5.47 -5.34 12.07
CA ALA A 62 4.51 -6.41 12.33
C ALA A 62 4.58 -7.43 11.19
N ASP A 63 4.85 -8.68 11.55
CA ASP A 63 4.71 -9.79 10.61
C ASP A 63 3.26 -10.30 10.61
N MET A 64 2.68 -10.39 9.42
CA MET A 64 1.30 -10.81 9.20
C MET A 64 1.21 -12.07 8.33
N ALA A 65 2.35 -12.68 8.00
CA ALA A 65 2.40 -13.94 7.26
C ALA A 65 2.13 -15.14 8.17
N THR A 66 2.49 -15.04 9.45
CA THR A 66 2.47 -16.17 10.39
C THR A 66 1.13 -16.30 11.12
N SER A 67 0.33 -17.32 10.78
CA SER A 67 -1.02 -17.51 11.32
C SER A 67 -1.09 -17.65 12.85
N SER A 68 -0.06 -18.20 13.50
CA SER A 68 -0.04 -18.40 14.96
C SER A 68 0.20 -17.13 15.78
N THR A 69 0.89 -16.13 15.21
CA THR A 69 1.20 -14.86 15.88
C THR A 69 0.39 -13.69 15.32
N LEU A 70 -0.40 -13.93 14.27
CA LEU A 70 -1.16 -12.92 13.54
C LEU A 70 -2.07 -12.08 14.45
N GLU A 71 -2.88 -12.72 15.29
CA GLU A 71 -3.85 -12.02 16.14
C GLU A 71 -3.15 -11.11 17.15
N SER A 72 -2.13 -11.64 17.83
CA SER A 72 -1.24 -10.89 18.73
C SER A 72 -0.63 -9.67 18.05
N ASN A 73 -0.13 -9.85 16.82
CA ASN A 73 0.51 -8.79 16.05
C ASN A 73 -0.50 -7.73 15.55
N ILE A 74 -1.73 -8.12 15.23
CA ILE A 74 -2.79 -7.17 14.87
C ILE A 74 -3.18 -6.34 16.09
N VAL A 75 -3.37 -6.97 17.25
CA VAL A 75 -3.72 -6.28 18.49
C VAL A 75 -2.62 -5.27 18.87
N SER A 76 -1.35 -5.69 18.85
CA SER A 76 -0.23 -4.79 19.17
C SER A 76 -0.10 -3.63 18.17
N LEU A 77 -0.33 -3.89 16.87
CA LEU A 77 -0.31 -2.86 15.84
C LEU A 77 -1.44 -1.85 16.02
N LEU A 78 -2.66 -2.32 16.29
CA LEU A 78 -3.82 -1.47 16.51
C LEU A 78 -3.68 -0.67 17.81
N ASP A 79 -3.17 -1.27 18.88
CA ASP A 79 -2.88 -0.58 20.15
C ASP A 79 -1.80 0.48 19.97
N PHE A 80 -0.77 0.20 19.17
CA PHE A 80 0.26 1.17 18.84
C PHE A 80 -0.32 2.35 18.04
N ALA A 81 -1.09 2.07 16.98
CA ALA A 81 -1.67 3.11 16.11
C ALA A 81 -2.75 3.96 16.82
N THR A 82 -3.44 3.39 17.81
CA THR A 82 -4.45 4.08 18.64
C THR A 82 -3.88 4.76 19.88
N GLU A 83 -2.54 4.73 20.08
CA GLU A 83 -1.89 5.23 21.30
C GLU A 83 -2.56 4.63 22.56
N LYS A 84 -2.67 3.30 22.62
CA LYS A 84 -3.37 2.52 23.66
C LYS A 84 -4.82 2.99 23.87
N GLN A 85 -5.60 3.04 22.79
CA GLN A 85 -7.01 3.47 22.78
C GLN A 85 -7.27 4.94 23.14
N SER A 86 -6.23 5.78 23.29
CA SER A 86 -6.45 7.20 23.56
C SER A 86 -7.06 7.94 22.36
N LYS A 87 -6.83 7.44 21.14
CA LYS A 87 -7.33 8.04 19.89
C LYS A 87 -7.85 6.97 18.93
N LYS A 88 -8.86 7.33 18.13
CA LYS A 88 -9.47 6.45 17.13
C LYS A 88 -8.71 6.47 15.80
N LEU A 89 -8.75 5.35 15.08
CA LEU A 89 -8.33 5.27 13.68
C LEU A 89 -9.49 5.68 12.77
N ASP A 90 -9.18 6.39 11.69
CA ASP A 90 -10.18 6.80 10.69
C ASP A 90 -10.17 5.87 9.47
N HIS A 91 -8.97 5.44 9.02
CA HIS A 91 -8.81 4.61 7.83
C HIS A 91 -7.70 3.56 8.02
N ILE A 92 -7.91 2.37 7.44
CA ILE A 92 -6.91 1.29 7.36
C ILE A 92 -6.72 0.94 5.89
N VAL A 93 -5.47 0.92 5.44
CA VAL A 93 -5.08 0.52 4.08
C VAL A 93 -4.26 -0.74 4.15
N TRP A 94 -4.75 -1.78 3.49
CA TRP A 94 -4.01 -3.03 3.31
C TRP A 94 -3.41 -3.10 1.90
N THR A 95 -2.09 -2.91 1.82
CA THR A 95 -1.31 -3.10 0.58
C THR A 95 -0.30 -4.22 0.70
N ALA A 96 -0.22 -4.88 1.87
CA ALA A 96 0.70 -5.97 2.11
C ALA A 96 0.31 -7.19 1.25
N GLY A 97 1.21 -7.52 0.35
CA GLY A 97 1.17 -8.72 -0.47
C GLY A 97 2.59 -9.22 -0.69
N ASP A 98 2.72 -10.53 -0.84
CA ASP A 98 4.00 -11.18 -1.09
C ASP A 98 4.22 -11.38 -2.59
N ALA A 99 5.46 -11.63 -3.01
CA ALA A 99 5.72 -11.98 -4.40
C ALA A 99 4.89 -13.21 -4.79
N LEU A 100 4.22 -13.13 -5.95
CA LEU A 100 3.51 -14.28 -6.50
C LEU A 100 4.52 -15.41 -6.76
N ALA A 101 4.33 -16.55 -6.12
CA ALA A 101 5.03 -17.77 -6.47
C ALA A 101 4.50 -18.23 -7.85
N VAL A 102 5.25 -17.94 -8.91
CA VAL A 102 4.91 -18.41 -10.25
C VAL A 102 5.37 -19.87 -10.35
N MET A 103 4.44 -20.81 -10.18
CA MET A 103 4.69 -22.23 -10.37
C MET A 103 3.62 -22.85 -11.27
N PRO A 104 3.93 -23.93 -12.01
CA PRO A 104 2.95 -24.67 -12.78
C PRO A 104 1.80 -25.14 -11.89
N LEU A 105 0.58 -25.14 -12.42
CA LEU A 105 -0.61 -25.61 -11.68
C LEU A 105 -0.46 -27.07 -11.22
N SER A 106 0.30 -27.89 -11.97
CA SER A 106 0.62 -29.28 -11.62
C SER A 106 1.39 -29.42 -10.32
N ASP A 107 2.16 -28.40 -9.96
CA ASP A 107 3.10 -28.45 -8.83
C ASP A 107 2.51 -27.75 -7.58
N LEU A 108 1.25 -27.30 -7.69
CA LEU A 108 0.51 -26.62 -6.64
C LEU A 108 0.17 -27.61 -5.52
N THR A 109 0.73 -27.38 -4.35
CA THR A 109 0.34 -28.08 -3.12
C THR A 109 -0.42 -27.14 -2.20
N VAL A 110 -1.25 -27.69 -1.30
CA VAL A 110 -2.03 -26.89 -0.33
C VAL A 110 -1.12 -25.96 0.49
N GLU A 111 0.05 -26.43 0.90
CA GLU A 111 1.04 -25.63 1.63
C GLU A 111 1.62 -24.48 0.80
N LYS A 112 1.83 -24.69 -0.51
CA LYS A 112 2.34 -23.66 -1.43
C LYS A 112 1.26 -22.73 -1.96
N SER A 113 -0.02 -23.10 -1.83
CA SER A 113 -1.15 -22.23 -2.15
C SER A 113 -1.38 -21.14 -1.10
N HIS A 114 -1.02 -21.41 0.17
CA HIS A 114 -1.29 -20.53 1.31
C HIS A 114 -0.58 -19.14 1.27
N PRO A 115 0.68 -19.02 0.79
CA PRO A 115 1.36 -17.72 0.70
C PRO A 115 1.05 -16.93 -0.58
N SER A 116 0.19 -17.41 -1.49
CA SER A 116 -0.14 -16.71 -2.74
C SER A 116 -1.05 -15.50 -2.47
N ARG A 117 -0.50 -14.43 -1.89
CA ARG A 117 -1.24 -13.22 -1.49
C ARG A 117 -0.79 -12.02 -2.32
N HIS A 118 -1.73 -11.39 -3.03
CA HIS A 118 -1.70 -10.05 -3.63
C HIS A 118 -0.32 -9.55 -4.09
N GLY A 119 0.36 -10.30 -4.98
CA GLY A 119 1.70 -9.91 -5.43
C GLY A 119 1.72 -9.03 -6.67
N ALA A 120 2.76 -8.18 -6.76
CA ALA A 120 3.02 -7.35 -7.92
C ALA A 120 3.52 -8.19 -9.11
N LEU A 121 2.63 -8.43 -10.08
CA LEU A 121 2.92 -9.19 -11.31
C LEU A 121 4.07 -8.60 -12.15
N LEU A 122 4.29 -7.29 -12.04
CA LEU A 122 5.24 -6.56 -12.88
C LEU A 122 6.71 -6.78 -12.50
N ARG A 123 7.03 -7.18 -11.26
CA ARG A 123 8.42 -7.34 -10.80
C ARG A 123 8.61 -8.52 -9.84
N PRO A 124 8.91 -9.72 -10.37
CA PRO A 124 9.40 -10.84 -9.58
C PRO A 124 10.80 -10.56 -9.00
N PRO A 125 11.18 -11.19 -7.88
CA PRO A 125 12.54 -11.14 -7.34
C PRO A 125 13.54 -11.75 -8.34
N GLY A 126 14.70 -11.10 -8.52
CA GLY A 126 15.80 -11.61 -9.38
C GLY A 126 15.77 -11.18 -10.86
N MET A 127 14.80 -10.35 -11.28
CA MET A 127 14.70 -9.87 -12.67
C MET A 127 15.76 -8.82 -13.02
N SER A 128 16.35 -8.93 -14.21
CA SER A 128 17.28 -7.92 -14.74
C SER A 128 16.58 -6.63 -15.17
N GLU A 129 17.32 -5.53 -15.22
CA GLU A 129 16.77 -4.22 -15.59
C GLU A 129 16.29 -4.17 -17.06
N GLU A 130 16.91 -4.96 -17.94
CA GLU A 130 16.50 -5.08 -19.34
C GLU A 130 15.18 -5.85 -19.48
N GLU A 131 15.03 -6.98 -18.77
CA GLU A 131 13.77 -7.73 -18.74
C GLU A 131 12.64 -6.90 -18.17
N ARG A 132 12.95 -6.07 -17.16
CA ARG A 132 12.02 -5.08 -16.62
C ARG A 132 11.57 -4.13 -17.72
N GLN A 133 12.49 -3.48 -18.43
CA GLN A 133 12.13 -2.54 -19.49
C GLN A 133 11.30 -3.20 -20.60
N ARG A 134 11.65 -4.43 -21.02
CA ARG A 134 10.86 -5.18 -22.02
C ARG A 134 9.43 -5.45 -21.53
N ARG A 135 9.26 -5.88 -20.27
CA ARG A 135 7.92 -6.07 -19.69
C ARG A 135 7.15 -4.77 -19.63
N PHE A 136 7.77 -3.68 -19.19
CA PHE A 136 7.11 -2.38 -19.13
C PHE A 136 6.64 -1.92 -20.51
N LYS A 137 7.45 -2.12 -21.55
CA LYS A 137 7.05 -1.83 -22.94
C LYS A 137 5.88 -2.70 -23.38
N TYR A 138 5.97 -4.01 -23.16
CA TYR A 138 4.92 -4.97 -23.50
C TYR A 138 3.57 -4.63 -22.85
N PHE A 139 3.57 -4.35 -21.54
CA PHE A 139 2.35 -3.97 -20.83
C PHE A 139 1.84 -2.57 -21.21
N GLY A 140 2.74 -1.65 -21.58
CA GLY A 140 2.36 -0.34 -22.11
C GLY A 140 1.63 -0.46 -23.46
N GLU A 141 2.14 -1.25 -24.39
CA GLU A 141 1.53 -1.48 -25.71
C GLU A 141 0.18 -2.20 -25.61
N LYS A 142 0.03 -3.08 -24.62
CA LYS A 142 -1.23 -3.79 -24.32
C LYS A 142 -2.20 -3.00 -23.43
N SER A 143 -1.88 -1.75 -23.10
CA SER A 143 -2.77 -0.87 -22.34
C SER A 143 -3.44 0.15 -23.26
N THR A 144 -4.67 0.55 -22.96
CA THR A 144 -5.37 1.57 -23.75
C THR A 144 -4.78 2.97 -23.53
N THR A 145 -4.08 3.18 -22.42
CA THR A 145 -3.39 4.45 -22.13
C THR A 145 -1.99 4.53 -22.74
N GLY A 146 -1.49 3.44 -23.35
CA GLY A 146 -0.15 3.37 -23.91
C GLY A 146 0.98 3.44 -22.88
N ARG A 147 0.67 3.32 -21.58
CA ARG A 147 1.65 3.44 -20.48
C ARG A 147 1.33 2.50 -19.32
N VAL A 148 2.38 2.05 -18.65
CA VAL A 148 2.25 1.36 -17.37
C VAL A 148 1.87 2.36 -16.28
N GLY A 149 0.93 1.99 -15.41
CA GLY A 149 0.55 2.79 -14.24
C GLY A 149 1.73 2.95 -13.27
N ARG A 150 1.86 4.15 -12.70
CA ARG A 150 2.85 4.44 -11.66
C ARG A 150 2.23 4.26 -10.27
N VAL A 151 3.06 4.28 -9.24
CA VAL A 151 2.59 4.12 -7.85
C VAL A 151 1.67 5.26 -7.46
N GLU A 152 1.95 6.46 -7.96
CA GLU A 152 1.17 7.67 -7.71
C GLU A 152 -0.24 7.56 -8.31
N ASP A 153 -0.38 6.94 -9.49
CA ASP A 153 -1.69 6.73 -10.11
C ASP A 153 -2.59 5.82 -9.25
N VAL A 154 -2.00 4.78 -8.63
CA VAL A 154 -2.74 3.85 -7.76
C VAL A 154 -3.00 4.45 -6.38
N ALA A 155 -2.08 5.25 -5.87
CA ALA A 155 -2.22 5.99 -4.61
C ALA A 155 -3.48 6.87 -4.60
N GLU A 156 -3.78 7.55 -5.70
CA GLU A 156 -4.98 8.37 -5.85
C GLU A 156 -6.28 7.58 -5.66
N ALA A 157 -6.33 6.30 -6.02
CA ALA A 157 -7.52 5.47 -5.80
C ALA A 157 -7.79 5.23 -4.31
N TYR A 158 -6.75 5.00 -3.51
CA TYR A 158 -6.90 4.88 -2.05
C TYR A 158 -7.35 6.20 -1.43
N LEU A 159 -6.79 7.32 -1.90
CA LEU A 159 -7.15 8.65 -1.41
C LEU A 159 -8.59 9.03 -1.76
N PHE A 160 -9.04 8.67 -2.97
CA PHE A 160 -10.43 8.77 -3.37
C PHE A 160 -11.34 8.01 -2.39
N LEU A 161 -11.03 6.74 -2.11
CA LEU A 161 -11.80 5.90 -1.18
C LEU A 161 -11.83 6.44 0.25
N MET A 162 -10.79 7.13 0.71
CA MET A 162 -10.80 7.76 2.03
C MET A 162 -11.62 9.06 2.07
N ARG A 163 -11.71 9.78 0.95
CA ARG A 163 -12.39 11.09 0.87
C ARG A 163 -13.88 10.98 0.55
N ASP A 164 -14.27 9.92 -0.13
CA ASP A 164 -15.65 9.65 -0.51
C ASP A 164 -16.35 8.84 0.60
N GLN A 165 -17.24 9.51 1.32
CA GLN A 165 -18.00 8.89 2.41
C GLN A 165 -19.20 8.07 1.94
N ASN A 166 -19.47 8.03 0.62
CA ASN A 166 -20.61 7.34 0.04
C ASN A 166 -20.21 6.06 -0.71
N VAL A 167 -18.93 5.85 -0.98
CA VAL A 167 -18.43 4.64 -1.66
C VAL A 167 -18.17 3.54 -0.65
N THR A 168 -18.89 2.43 -0.80
CA THR A 168 -18.70 1.22 -0.01
C THR A 168 -18.95 -0.03 -0.87
N GLY A 169 -18.35 -1.17 -0.51
CA GLY A 169 -18.54 -2.46 -1.20
C GLY A 169 -18.13 -2.47 -2.69
N SER A 170 -17.35 -1.49 -3.13
CA SER A 170 -17.04 -1.28 -4.56
C SER A 170 -15.61 -1.72 -4.91
N LEU A 171 -15.43 -2.19 -6.14
CA LEU A 171 -14.12 -2.54 -6.70
C LEU A 171 -13.66 -1.43 -7.65
N ILE A 172 -12.54 -0.78 -7.33
CA ILE A 172 -11.94 0.27 -8.16
C ILE A 172 -10.81 -0.34 -9.00
N TRP A 173 -10.93 -0.26 -10.32
CA TRP A 173 -9.96 -0.81 -11.26
C TRP A 173 -8.96 0.26 -11.74
N THR A 174 -7.70 0.13 -11.33
CA THR A 174 -6.59 0.97 -11.82
C THR A 174 -5.63 0.13 -12.68
N ASN A 175 -6.05 -0.22 -13.89
CA ASN A 175 -5.34 -1.19 -14.75
C ASN A 175 -4.94 -0.65 -16.13
N ALA A 176 -4.95 0.67 -16.32
CA ALA A 176 -4.63 1.31 -17.61
C ALA A 176 -5.48 0.80 -18.80
N GLY A 177 -6.69 0.29 -18.52
CA GLY A 177 -7.60 -0.29 -19.53
C GLY A 177 -7.14 -1.63 -20.09
N ALA A 178 -6.21 -2.32 -19.42
CA ALA A 178 -5.70 -3.62 -19.85
C ALA A 178 -6.75 -4.74 -19.97
N LEU A 179 -7.96 -4.54 -19.43
CA LEU A 179 -9.08 -5.49 -19.59
C LEU A 179 -9.96 -5.20 -20.82
N LEU A 180 -9.68 -4.13 -21.56
CA LEU A 180 -10.48 -3.71 -22.71
C LEU A 180 -9.88 -4.15 -24.06
N VAL A 181 -8.67 -4.71 -24.06
CA VAL A 181 -7.86 -5.03 -25.26
C VAL A 181 -7.13 -6.36 -25.16
#